data_AF-A0A377ZAB8-F1
#
_entry.id   AF-A0A377ZAB8-F1
#
_cell.length_a   1.000
_cell.length_b   1.000
_cell.length_c   1.000
_cell.angle_alpha   90.00
_cell.angle_beta   90.00
_cell.angle_gamma   90.00
#
_symmetry.space_group_name_H-M   'P 1'
#
loop_
_entity.id
_entity.type
_entity.pdbx_description
1 polymer ?
#
loop_
_entity_poly.entity_id
_entity_poly.type
_entity_poly.pdbx_seq_one_letter_code
_entity_poly.pdbx_strand_id
1 'polypeptide(L)'
;MEYKALAQDILNRVGGKENIVSLVHCATRLRFKLKDNGKADAEGLKANPGVIMVVESGGQFQVVIGNHVHDVWLAVRQEAGLSDDSEPVAEEKAAKGSVLSQLIDIISGIFTPFIGVMAATGLLKGLLALAVTCGWLTPEQGTYKIWFAASDALFFFFPLFLGYTAGKKFGGNPFISMVIGGALTHPLMIQAFEASQAPGAAVEHFLGIPVTFINYSSSVIPIILASWVCCWLERKSNALLPSSMKNFFSPAICLAVVVPLTFLVIGPVATWLSHLLANGYQFIYAFAPWLAGAVLGAMWQVCVIFGLHWGAGAVDDQQHDGAWSRLHAAYYPPGGDCPGGRRARYFPRHPRCAPAGAGRFRLLRRAVRHHRAGYLWPDSAAAPSVYLRLCRRGDWRGDHCL
;
A
#
# COMPACT_ATOMS: atom_id res chain seq x y z
N MET A 1 27.04 20.00 12.63
CA MET A 1 27.36 21.37 13.11
C MET A 1 28.29 22.14 12.18
N GLU A 2 28.86 21.56 11.12
CA GLU A 2 29.83 22.26 10.24
C GLU A 2 29.28 23.47 9.46
N TYR A 3 27.99 23.48 9.10
CA TYR A 3 27.42 24.53 8.24
C TYR A 3 26.67 25.63 8.98
N LYS A 4 26.79 25.71 10.32
CA LYS A 4 26.04 26.68 11.13
C LYS A 4 26.43 28.12 10.82
N ALA A 5 27.74 28.38 10.67
CA ALA A 5 28.24 29.72 10.33
C ALA A 5 27.79 30.15 8.93
N LEU A 6 27.84 29.24 7.95
CA LEU A 6 27.35 29.48 6.59
C LEU A 6 25.83 29.73 6.58
N ALA A 7 25.08 28.95 7.37
CA ALA A 7 23.64 29.12 7.49
C ALA A 7 23.23 30.48 8.08
N GLN A 8 23.93 30.92 9.14
CA GLN A 8 23.71 32.23 9.75
C GLN A 8 24.07 33.37 8.80
N ASP A 9 25.19 33.27 8.07
CA ASP A 9 25.57 34.27 7.08
C ASP A 9 24.55 34.35 5.94
N ILE A 10 24.07 33.21 5.43
CA ILE A 10 23.00 33.17 4.42
C ILE A 10 21.74 33.84 4.97
N LEU A 11 21.31 33.52 6.19
CA LEU A 11 20.12 34.10 6.83
C LEU A 11 20.21 35.62 6.99
N ASN A 12 21.36 36.13 7.43
CA ASN A 12 21.57 37.57 7.60
C ASN A 12 21.54 38.28 6.25
N ARG A 13 22.16 37.69 5.22
CA ARG A 13 22.27 38.30 3.89
C ARG A 13 21.00 38.20 3.04
N VAL A 14 20.09 37.26 3.32
CA VAL A 14 18.77 37.24 2.67
C VAL A 14 17.73 38.15 3.33
N GLY A 15 18.14 38.99 4.30
CA GLY A 15 17.26 39.94 4.99
C GLY A 15 16.53 39.34 6.20
N GLY A 16 17.04 38.26 6.78
CA GLY A 16 16.51 37.62 7.98
C GLY A 16 15.39 36.60 7.70
N LYS A 17 15.02 35.86 8.75
CA LYS A 17 13.98 34.81 8.70
C LYS A 17 12.61 35.37 8.26
N GLU A 18 12.31 36.62 8.63
CA GLU A 18 11.04 37.26 8.29
C GLU A 18 10.87 37.56 6.79
N ASN A 19 11.98 37.61 6.04
CA ASN A 19 11.99 37.85 4.60
C ASN A 19 11.80 36.56 3.79
N ILE A 20 11.88 35.38 4.40
CA ILE A 20 11.77 34.09 3.72
C ILE A 20 10.30 33.65 3.68
N VAL A 21 9.74 33.49 2.48
CA VAL A 21 8.40 32.91 2.26
C VAL A 21 8.49 31.39 2.15
N SER A 22 9.46 30.90 1.39
CA SER A 22 9.74 29.48 1.30
C SER A 22 11.20 29.21 0.98
N LEU A 23 11.70 28.08 1.48
CA LEU A 23 13.06 27.61 1.28
C LEU A 23 13.05 26.16 0.80
N VAL A 24 13.43 25.97 -0.45
CA VAL A 24 13.59 24.63 -1.05
C VAL A 24 15.02 24.46 -1.54
N HIS A 25 15.46 23.22 -1.70
CA HIS A 25 16.76 22.93 -2.29
C HIS A 25 16.62 21.91 -3.42
N CYS A 26 17.51 22.01 -4.40
CA CYS A 26 17.73 20.96 -5.38
C CYS A 26 19.10 20.30 -5.13
N ALA A 27 19.66 19.60 -6.12
CA ALA A 27 20.94 18.89 -5.97
C ALA A 27 22.14 19.81 -5.66
N THR A 28 22.13 21.07 -6.11
CA THR A 28 23.26 22.00 -5.93
C THR A 28 22.89 23.42 -5.51
N ARG A 29 21.59 23.75 -5.45
CA ARG A 29 21.12 25.12 -5.22
C ARG A 29 20.09 25.18 -4.11
N LEU A 30 20.24 26.15 -3.22
CA LEU A 30 19.16 26.65 -2.36
C LEU A 30 18.33 27.62 -3.19
N ARG A 31 17.01 27.52 -3.09
CA ARG A 31 16.08 28.46 -3.71
C ARG A 31 15.23 29.08 -2.63
N PHE A 32 15.36 30.38 -2.51
CA PHE A 32 14.58 31.21 -1.62
C PHE A 32 13.48 31.90 -2.42
N LYS A 33 12.26 31.79 -1.93
CA LYS A 33 11.20 32.74 -2.29
C LYS A 33 11.20 33.80 -1.20
N LEU A 34 11.63 35.00 -1.54
CA LEU A 34 11.71 36.12 -0.59
C LEU A 34 10.46 37.00 -0.71
N LYS A 35 10.10 37.71 0.37
CA LYS A 35 9.05 38.74 0.33
C LYS A 35 9.53 39.97 -0.41
N ASP A 36 10.79 40.33 -0.18
CA ASP A 36 11.44 41.47 -0.78
C ASP A 36 12.86 41.10 -1.21
N ASN A 37 13.11 41.08 -2.52
CA ASN A 37 14.44 40.78 -3.07
C ASN A 37 15.44 41.93 -2.84
N GLY A 38 14.97 43.17 -2.63
CA GLY A 38 15.86 44.33 -2.40
C GLY A 38 16.60 44.29 -1.06
N LYS A 39 16.15 43.44 -0.13
CA LYS A 39 16.82 43.19 1.16
C LYS A 39 17.86 42.08 1.09
N ALA A 40 17.99 41.40 -0.05
CA ALA A 40 18.96 40.33 -0.24
C ALA A 40 20.29 40.91 -0.76
N ASP A 41 21.37 40.64 -0.03
CA ASP A 41 22.73 41.02 -0.39
C ASP A 41 23.39 39.91 -1.23
N ALA A 42 23.14 39.95 -2.54
CA ALA A 42 23.68 38.98 -3.49
C ALA A 42 25.20 39.05 -3.63
N GLU A 43 25.81 40.22 -3.48
CA GLU A 43 27.26 40.41 -3.62
C GLU A 43 28.01 39.87 -2.40
N GLY A 44 27.51 40.17 -1.21
CA GLY A 44 28.09 39.65 0.02
C GLY A 44 27.98 38.14 0.16
N LEU A 45 26.91 37.53 -0.38
CA LEU A 45 26.78 36.07 -0.45
C LEU A 45 27.81 35.43 -1.40
N LYS A 46 28.18 36.10 -2.50
CA LYS A 46 29.23 35.61 -3.42
C LYS A 46 30.63 35.65 -2.81
N ALA A 47 30.86 36.53 -1.83
CA ALA A 47 32.14 36.64 -1.14
C ALA A 47 32.39 35.48 -0.15
N ASN A 48 31.37 34.70 0.20
CA ASN A 48 31.50 33.58 1.11
C ASN A 48 32.11 32.35 0.38
N PRO A 49 33.19 31.74 0.89
CA PRO A 49 33.83 30.58 0.26
C PRO A 49 32.91 29.34 0.14
N GLY A 50 31.80 29.29 0.90
CA GLY A 50 30.79 28.23 0.79
C GLY A 50 29.75 28.44 -0.31
N VAL A 51 29.80 29.55 -1.05
CA VAL A 51 28.83 29.91 -2.09
C VAL A 51 29.55 30.04 -3.43
N ILE A 52 29.15 29.21 -4.40
CA ILE A 52 29.74 29.20 -5.75
C ILE A 52 29.23 30.38 -6.57
N MET A 53 27.92 30.63 -6.53
CA MET A 53 27.30 31.76 -7.22
C MET A 53 25.90 32.05 -6.68
N VAL A 54 25.43 33.27 -6.90
CA VAL A 54 24.05 33.68 -6.62
C VAL A 54 23.38 34.07 -7.94
N VAL A 55 22.19 33.53 -8.17
CA VAL A 55 21.39 33.76 -9.38
C VAL A 55 19.98 34.18 -8.98
N GLU A 56 19.52 35.30 -9.53
CA GLU A 56 18.13 35.71 -9.44
C GLU A 56 17.43 35.39 -10.76
N SER A 57 16.47 34.47 -10.73
CA SER A 57 15.76 34.03 -11.93
C SER A 57 14.35 33.56 -11.60
N GLY A 58 13.37 33.98 -12.39
CA GLY A 58 11.97 33.58 -12.22
C GLY A 58 11.33 34.02 -10.91
N GLY A 59 11.76 35.16 -10.36
CA GLY A 59 11.28 35.67 -9.06
C GLY A 59 11.76 34.89 -7.84
N GLN A 60 12.79 34.04 -7.99
CA GLN A 60 13.42 33.31 -6.90
C GLN A 60 14.89 33.72 -6.77
N PHE A 61 15.33 33.87 -5.52
CA PHE A 61 16.72 34.12 -5.17
C PHE A 61 17.43 32.77 -4.95
N GLN A 62 18.38 32.42 -5.81
CA GLN A 62 19.03 31.10 -5.81
C GLN A 62 20.49 31.21 -5.39
N VAL A 63 20.88 30.44 -4.38
CA VAL A 63 22.26 30.35 -3.90
C VAL A 63 22.81 28.98 -4.28
N VAL A 64 23.82 28.95 -5.13
CA VAL A 64 24.48 27.73 -5.58
C VAL A 64 25.61 27.39 -4.61
N ILE A 65 25.47 26.27 -3.90
CA ILE A 65 26.42 25.80 -2.88
C ILE A 65 27.23 24.62 -3.41
N GLY A 66 26.61 23.78 -4.24
CA GLY A 66 27.20 22.51 -4.70
C GLY A 66 26.64 21.31 -3.93
N ASN A 67 27.41 20.22 -3.86
CA ASN A 67 26.91 18.91 -3.42
C ASN A 67 26.52 18.83 -1.94
N HIS A 68 26.89 19.82 -1.12
CA HIS A 68 26.60 19.89 0.32
C HIS A 68 25.32 20.68 0.63
N VAL A 69 24.57 21.08 -0.40
CA VAL A 69 23.41 21.97 -0.27
C VAL A 69 22.34 21.43 0.68
N HIS A 70 22.18 20.11 0.78
CA HIS A 70 21.23 19.48 1.69
C HIS A 70 21.59 19.76 3.16
N ASP A 71 22.87 19.63 3.51
CA ASP A 71 23.36 19.85 4.87
C ASP A 71 23.28 21.34 5.25
N VAL A 72 23.55 22.24 4.29
CA VAL A 72 23.36 23.68 4.49
C VAL A 72 21.88 24.04 4.59
N TRP A 73 21.01 23.42 3.80
CA TRP A 73 19.56 23.61 3.89
C TRP A 73 19.03 23.22 5.28
N LEU A 74 19.46 22.07 5.81
CA LEU A 74 19.12 21.64 7.17
C LEU A 74 19.59 22.66 8.22
N ALA A 75 20.82 23.15 8.10
CA ALA A 75 21.36 24.16 9.00
C ALA A 75 20.60 25.50 8.91
N VAL A 76 20.30 25.99 7.71
CA VAL A 76 19.51 27.22 7.48
C VAL A 76 18.11 27.06 8.06
N ARG A 77 17.45 25.91 7.85
CA ARG A 77 16.12 25.66 8.43
C ARG A 77 16.13 25.66 9.94
N GLN A 78 17.14 25.02 10.54
CA GLN A 78 17.29 24.94 11.99
C GLN A 78 17.52 26.33 12.61
N GLU A 79 18.36 27.16 11.99
CA GLU A 79 18.62 28.54 12.44
C GLU A 79 17.45 29.49 12.16
N ALA A 80 16.71 29.28 11.06
CA ALA A 80 15.57 30.11 10.69
C ALA A 80 14.31 29.81 11.52
N GLY A 81 14.27 28.68 12.24
CA GLY A 81 13.07 28.19 12.92
C GLY A 81 11.94 27.78 11.95
N LEU A 82 12.29 27.47 10.69
CA LEU A 82 11.36 27.05 9.66
C LEU A 82 11.14 25.53 9.75
N SER A 83 10.36 25.10 10.76
CA SER A 83 9.76 23.76 10.82
C SER A 83 8.70 23.61 9.72
N ASP A 84 8.57 22.40 9.14
CA ASP A 84 7.66 22.10 8.02
C ASP A 84 6.23 22.40 8.48
N ASP A 85 5.59 23.35 7.79
CA ASP A 85 4.20 23.76 7.94
C ASP A 85 3.76 24.22 9.35
N SER A 86 2.85 25.18 9.34
CA SER A 86 2.16 25.72 10.51
C SER A 86 1.54 24.62 11.37
N GLU A 87 2.26 24.22 12.43
CA GLU A 87 1.81 24.01 13.82
C GLU A 87 2.99 23.46 14.67
N PRO A 88 3.39 24.12 15.76
CA PRO A 88 4.08 23.45 16.84
C PRO A 88 3.00 22.86 17.75
N VAL A 89 2.64 21.59 17.55
CA VAL A 89 2.24 20.82 18.74
C VAL A 89 3.54 20.62 19.49
N ALA A 90 3.65 21.33 20.60
CA ALA A 90 4.74 21.23 21.55
C ALA A 90 5.17 19.77 21.67
N GLU A 91 6.41 19.48 21.29
CA GLU A 91 7.11 18.35 21.88
C GLU A 91 7.23 18.68 23.37
N GLU A 92 6.21 18.27 24.12
CA GLU A 92 6.48 17.69 25.42
C GLU A 92 7.60 16.68 25.19
N LYS A 93 8.77 16.96 25.77
CA LYS A 93 9.73 15.93 26.13
C LYS A 93 8.99 14.96 27.06
N ALA A 94 8.19 14.07 26.47
CA ALA A 94 7.61 12.96 27.18
C ALA A 94 8.78 12.09 27.63
N ALA A 95 8.92 12.07 28.95
CA ALA A 95 9.87 11.27 29.69
C ALA A 95 10.03 9.89 29.06
N LYS A 96 11.27 9.37 29.07
CA LYS A 96 11.65 7.99 28.72
C LYS A 96 10.52 6.98 29.00
N GLY A 97 9.63 6.83 28.03
CA GLY A 97 8.51 5.90 28.12
C GLY A 97 8.98 4.52 27.73
N SER A 98 8.23 3.51 28.20
CA SER A 98 8.35 2.11 27.79
C SER A 98 8.55 1.99 26.28
N VAL A 99 9.28 0.98 25.81
CA VAL A 99 9.45 0.67 24.37
C VAL A 99 8.09 0.66 23.63
N LEU A 100 7.02 0.31 24.34
CA LEU A 100 5.65 0.36 23.85
C LEU A 100 5.14 1.77 23.51
N SER A 101 5.45 2.79 24.33
CA SER A 101 5.00 4.16 24.04
C SER A 101 5.72 4.72 22.82
N GLN A 102 7.03 4.45 22.70
CA GLN A 102 7.80 4.84 21.50
C GLN A 102 7.26 4.20 20.23
N LEU A 103 6.84 2.93 20.30
CA LEU A 103 6.22 2.25 19.17
C LEU A 103 4.87 2.90 18.81
N ILE A 104 4.04 3.21 19.80
CA ILE A 104 2.77 3.90 19.60
C ILE A 104 2.99 5.29 18.98
N ASP A 105 4.00 6.04 19.41
CA ASP A 105 4.35 7.36 18.86
C ASP A 105 4.83 7.28 17.41
N ILE A 106 5.58 6.23 17.05
CA ILE A 106 6.01 5.97 15.68
C ILE A 106 4.79 5.67 14.80
N ILE A 107 3.95 4.72 15.20
CA ILE A 107 2.75 4.34 14.43
C ILE A 107 1.83 5.56 14.28
N SER A 108 1.54 6.26 15.38
CA SER A 108 0.68 7.44 15.34
C SER A 108 1.24 8.51 14.40
N GLY A 109 2.54 8.83 14.51
CA GLY A 109 3.17 9.83 13.64
C GLY A 109 3.21 9.45 12.15
N ILE A 110 3.20 8.15 11.83
CA ILE A 110 3.14 7.66 10.45
C ILE A 110 1.72 7.78 9.89
N PHE A 111 0.70 7.44 10.68
CA PHE A 111 -0.69 7.41 10.21
C PHE A 111 -1.36 8.78 10.17
N THR A 112 -1.09 9.68 11.12
CA THR A 112 -1.73 11.00 11.24
C THR A 112 -1.86 11.77 9.92
N PRO A 113 -0.83 11.87 9.05
CA PRO A 113 -0.89 12.67 7.84
C PRO A 113 -1.94 12.25 6.81
N PHE A 114 -2.47 11.01 6.87
CA PHE A 114 -3.43 10.52 5.88
C PHE A 114 -4.70 9.90 6.49
N ILE A 115 -4.94 10.05 7.81
CA ILE A 115 -6.19 9.61 8.48
C ILE A 115 -7.43 10.18 7.79
N GLY A 116 -7.42 11.47 7.44
CA GLY A 116 -8.57 12.11 6.76
C GLY A 116 -8.87 11.48 5.40
N VAL A 117 -7.83 11.16 4.62
CA VAL A 117 -7.96 10.51 3.31
C VAL A 117 -8.43 9.06 3.47
N MET A 118 -7.96 8.35 4.52
CA MET A 118 -8.47 7.01 4.87
C MET A 118 -9.96 7.03 5.18
N ALA A 119 -10.43 7.99 5.96
CA ALA A 119 -11.86 8.11 6.28
C ALA A 119 -12.70 8.34 5.02
N ALA A 120 -12.25 9.24 4.13
CA ALA A 120 -12.95 9.54 2.87
C ALA A 120 -13.01 8.33 1.92
N THR A 121 -11.88 7.65 1.71
CA THR A 121 -11.79 6.46 0.83
C THR A 121 -12.56 5.28 1.40
N GLY A 122 -12.52 5.06 2.72
CA GLY A 122 -13.31 4.04 3.42
C GLY A 122 -14.82 4.29 3.33
N LEU A 123 -15.26 5.54 3.54
CA LEU A 123 -16.68 5.91 3.41
C LEU A 123 -17.17 5.70 1.97
N LEU A 124 -16.37 6.11 0.97
CA LEU A 124 -16.69 5.89 -0.44
C LEU A 124 -16.79 4.40 -0.78
N LYS A 125 -15.85 3.58 -0.31
CA LYS A 125 -15.86 2.12 -0.50
C LYS A 125 -17.10 1.49 0.12
N GLY A 126 -17.50 1.94 1.32
CA GLY A 126 -18.72 1.49 2.00
C GLY A 126 -20.00 1.87 1.25
N LEU A 127 -20.11 3.10 0.75
CA LEU A 127 -21.24 3.54 -0.08
C LEU A 127 -21.33 2.75 -1.39
N LEU A 128 -20.18 2.45 -2.00
CA LEU A 128 -20.14 1.59 -3.19
C LEU A 128 -20.63 0.18 -2.89
N ALA A 129 -20.20 -0.41 -1.76
CA ALA A 129 -20.67 -1.73 -1.34
C ALA A 129 -22.20 -1.73 -1.16
N LEU A 130 -22.77 -0.71 -0.52
CA LEU A 130 -24.23 -0.55 -0.38
C LEU A 130 -24.93 -0.39 -1.73
N ALA A 131 -24.38 0.40 -2.65
CA ALA A 131 -24.95 0.58 -3.98
C ALA A 131 -24.95 -0.73 -4.79
N VAL A 132 -23.95 -1.59 -4.62
CA VAL A 132 -23.94 -2.94 -5.20
C VAL A 132 -24.98 -3.84 -4.53
N THR A 133 -25.06 -3.85 -3.20
CA THR A 133 -26.04 -4.66 -2.46
C THR A 133 -27.48 -4.28 -2.78
N CYS A 134 -27.77 -2.99 -2.98
CA CYS A 134 -29.08 -2.47 -3.38
C CYS A 134 -29.38 -2.67 -4.88
N GLY A 135 -28.44 -3.19 -5.67
CA GLY A 135 -28.59 -3.41 -7.11
C GLY A 135 -28.54 -2.12 -7.96
N TRP A 136 -28.07 -1.00 -7.40
CA TRP A 136 -27.94 0.27 -8.12
C TRP A 136 -26.73 0.28 -9.06
N LEU A 137 -25.67 -0.45 -8.70
CA LEU A 137 -24.44 -0.60 -9.47
C LEU A 137 -24.10 -2.08 -9.57
N THR A 138 -23.47 -2.49 -10.68
CA THR A 138 -22.90 -3.83 -10.81
C THR A 138 -21.39 -3.77 -11.05
N PRO A 139 -20.60 -4.76 -10.59
CA PRO A 139 -19.13 -4.72 -10.70
C PRO A 139 -18.60 -4.64 -12.14
N GLU A 140 -19.40 -5.03 -13.13
CA GLU A 140 -19.03 -5.04 -14.54
C GLU A 140 -19.08 -3.64 -15.15
N GLN A 141 -19.88 -2.74 -14.56
CA GLN A 141 -20.08 -1.39 -15.07
C GLN A 141 -18.79 -0.55 -14.92
N GLY A 142 -18.49 0.25 -15.95
CA GLY A 142 -17.35 1.18 -15.93
C GLY A 142 -17.42 2.18 -14.78
N THR A 143 -18.64 2.63 -14.43
CA THR A 143 -18.88 3.52 -13.29
C THR A 143 -18.40 2.89 -11.98
N TYR A 144 -18.75 1.63 -11.72
CA TYR A 144 -18.27 0.93 -10.52
C TYR A 144 -16.75 0.85 -10.52
N LYS A 145 -16.12 0.46 -11.62
CA LYS A 145 -14.66 0.29 -11.70
C LYS A 145 -13.91 1.58 -11.38
N ILE A 146 -14.36 2.72 -11.89
CA ILE A 146 -13.73 4.03 -11.64
C ILE A 146 -13.85 4.41 -10.16
N TRP A 147 -15.05 4.32 -9.59
CA TRP A 147 -15.28 4.66 -8.19
C TRP A 147 -14.62 3.69 -7.23
N PHE A 148 -14.59 2.40 -7.58
CA PHE A 148 -13.92 1.36 -6.81
C PHE A 148 -12.42 1.65 -6.78
N ALA A 149 -11.80 1.89 -7.94
CA ALA A 149 -10.39 2.27 -8.01
C ALA A 149 -10.08 3.52 -7.18
N ALA A 150 -10.92 4.56 -7.22
CA ALA A 150 -10.76 5.75 -6.39
C ALA A 150 -10.85 5.45 -4.88
N SER A 151 -11.77 4.56 -4.48
CA SER A 151 -11.97 4.18 -3.09
C SER A 151 -10.91 3.19 -2.57
N ASP A 152 -10.35 2.36 -3.45
CA ASP A 152 -9.44 1.27 -3.10
C ASP A 152 -7.97 1.66 -3.23
N ALA A 153 -7.66 2.68 -4.05
CA ALA A 153 -6.29 3.12 -4.33
C ALA A 153 -5.46 3.33 -3.06
N LEU A 154 -6.02 3.97 -2.04
CA LEU A 154 -5.30 4.16 -0.79
C LEU A 154 -4.93 2.82 -0.20
N PHE A 155 -5.92 1.95 0.09
CA PHE A 155 -5.78 0.61 0.69
C PHE A 155 -4.79 -0.27 -0.07
N PHE A 156 -4.91 -0.33 -1.39
CA PHE A 156 -4.03 -1.13 -2.24
C PHE A 156 -2.58 -0.63 -2.19
N PHE A 157 -2.38 0.69 -2.33
CA PHE A 157 -1.07 1.32 -2.30
C PHE A 157 -0.65 1.78 -0.89
N PHE A 158 -1.18 1.17 0.18
CA PHE A 158 -0.83 1.49 1.57
C PHE A 158 0.69 1.52 1.80
N PRO A 159 1.45 0.51 1.32
CA PRO A 159 2.91 0.54 1.45
C PRO A 159 3.54 1.79 0.84
N LEU A 160 3.03 2.31 -0.27
CA LEU A 160 3.59 3.49 -0.91
C LEU A 160 3.41 4.75 -0.04
N PHE A 161 2.20 4.98 0.49
CA PHE A 161 1.92 6.12 1.37
C PHE A 161 2.63 6.02 2.73
N LEU A 162 2.66 4.82 3.30
CA LEU A 162 3.37 4.53 4.55
C LEU A 162 4.88 4.67 4.39
N GLY A 163 5.45 4.26 3.26
CA GLY A 163 6.88 4.43 2.99
C GLY A 163 7.28 5.91 3.00
N TYR A 164 6.46 6.79 2.40
CA TYR A 164 6.72 8.23 2.41
C TYR A 164 6.70 8.82 3.84
N THR A 165 5.65 8.53 4.60
CA THR A 165 5.47 9.07 5.96
C THR A 165 6.46 8.47 6.95
N ALA A 166 6.78 7.17 6.84
CA ALA A 166 7.81 6.51 7.62
C ALA A 166 9.20 7.07 7.32
N GLY A 167 9.54 7.32 6.05
CA GLY A 167 10.80 7.97 5.67
C GLY A 167 10.96 9.35 6.30
N LYS A 168 9.89 10.16 6.31
CA LYS A 168 9.86 11.44 7.04
C LYS A 168 10.04 11.25 8.55
N LYS A 169 9.28 10.32 9.17
CA LYS A 169 9.31 10.07 10.62
C LYS A 169 10.68 9.58 11.11
N PHE A 170 11.34 8.71 10.33
CA PHE A 170 12.67 8.19 10.67
C PHE A 170 13.81 9.12 10.25
N GLY A 171 13.55 10.21 9.52
CA GLY A 171 14.55 11.21 9.13
C GLY A 171 15.53 10.68 8.08
N GLY A 172 15.04 9.92 7.09
CA GLY A 172 15.73 9.61 5.85
C GLY A 172 15.02 10.26 4.66
N ASN A 173 15.41 9.91 3.43
CA ASN A 173 14.76 10.43 2.24
C ASN A 173 13.38 9.75 2.02
N PRO A 174 12.27 10.51 2.11
CA PRO A 174 10.91 9.96 1.98
C PRO A 174 10.67 9.28 0.63
N PHE A 175 11.30 9.76 -0.44
CA PHE A 175 11.10 9.22 -1.77
C PHE A 175 11.76 7.85 -1.94
N ILE A 176 12.89 7.58 -1.27
CA ILE A 176 13.52 6.25 -1.32
C ILE A 176 12.61 5.22 -0.64
N SER A 177 12.10 5.56 0.54
CA SER A 177 11.18 4.69 1.30
C SER A 177 9.85 4.50 0.57
N MET A 178 9.35 5.53 -0.13
CA MET A 178 8.18 5.43 -1.00
C MET A 178 8.41 4.49 -2.19
N VAL A 179 9.60 4.50 -2.80
CA VAL A 179 9.96 3.57 -3.88
C VAL A 179 10.01 2.13 -3.37
N ILE A 180 10.51 1.89 -2.14
CA ILE A 180 10.46 0.56 -1.52
C ILE A 180 9.00 0.10 -1.37
N GLY A 181 8.11 0.97 -0.91
CA GLY A 181 6.66 0.69 -0.84
C GLY A 181 6.06 0.37 -2.22
N GLY A 182 6.44 1.12 -3.25
CA GLY A 182 6.03 0.85 -4.62
C GLY A 182 6.54 -0.48 -5.18
N ALA A 183 7.76 -0.91 -4.79
CA ALA A 183 8.31 -2.20 -5.15
C ALA A 183 7.50 -3.36 -4.53
N LEU A 184 7.06 -3.21 -3.28
CA LEU A 184 6.22 -4.21 -2.59
C LEU A 184 4.84 -4.38 -3.25
N THR A 185 4.27 -3.31 -3.79
CA THR A 185 2.98 -3.33 -4.50
C THR A 185 3.12 -3.41 -6.02
N HIS A 186 4.32 -3.72 -6.53
CA HIS A 186 4.55 -3.73 -7.96
C HIS A 186 3.75 -4.86 -8.63
N PRO A 187 3.09 -4.63 -9.78
CA PRO A 187 2.26 -5.65 -10.43
C PRO A 187 3.00 -6.96 -10.72
N LEU A 188 4.30 -6.91 -11.04
CA LEU A 188 5.12 -8.10 -11.21
C LEU A 188 5.24 -8.94 -9.93
N MET A 189 5.32 -8.31 -8.76
CA MET A 189 5.40 -9.05 -7.49
C MET A 189 4.05 -9.68 -7.13
N ILE A 190 2.94 -9.02 -7.48
CA ILE A 190 1.59 -9.56 -7.31
C ILE A 190 1.38 -10.76 -8.25
N GLN A 191 1.81 -10.65 -9.51
CA GLN A 191 1.74 -11.75 -10.47
C GLN A 191 2.64 -12.93 -10.06
N ALA A 192 3.83 -12.67 -9.52
CA ALA A 192 4.71 -13.72 -8.99
C ALA A 192 4.07 -14.44 -7.80
N PHE A 193 3.37 -13.72 -6.92
CA PHE A 193 2.59 -14.31 -5.84
C PHE A 193 1.41 -15.16 -6.35
N GLU A 194 0.65 -14.68 -7.34
CA GLU A 194 -0.43 -15.45 -7.96
C GLU A 194 0.10 -16.74 -8.62
N ALA A 195 1.25 -16.65 -9.30
CA ALA A 195 1.93 -17.79 -9.88
C ALA A 195 2.42 -18.79 -8.81
N SER A 196 2.89 -18.30 -7.65
CA SER A 196 3.33 -19.16 -6.55
C SER A 196 2.19 -19.88 -5.84
N GLN A 197 0.94 -19.44 -5.98
CA GLN A 197 -0.24 -20.14 -5.46
C GLN A 197 -0.76 -21.24 -6.39
N ALA A 198 -0.25 -21.34 -7.63
CA ALA A 198 -0.70 -22.38 -8.54
C ALA A 198 -0.23 -23.76 -8.05
N PRO A 199 -1.07 -24.82 -8.13
CA PRO A 199 -0.68 -26.15 -7.69
C PRO A 199 0.51 -26.67 -8.51
N GLY A 200 1.61 -27.01 -7.83
CA GLY A 200 2.87 -27.43 -8.44
C GLY A 200 3.78 -26.29 -8.90
N ALA A 201 3.57 -25.06 -8.39
CA ALA A 201 4.45 -23.94 -8.67
C ALA A 201 5.90 -24.22 -8.24
N ALA A 202 6.85 -23.88 -9.11
CA ALA A 202 8.27 -23.97 -8.79
C ALA A 202 8.64 -22.86 -7.81
N VAL A 203 9.45 -23.20 -6.80
CA VAL A 203 10.04 -22.20 -5.90
C VAL A 203 10.97 -21.32 -6.73
N GLU A 204 10.69 -20.02 -6.74
CA GLU A 204 11.59 -19.08 -7.39
C GLU A 204 12.79 -18.75 -6.50
N HIS A 205 13.93 -18.53 -7.13
CA HIS A 205 15.19 -18.26 -6.45
C HIS A 205 15.69 -16.85 -6.77
N PHE A 206 16.00 -16.09 -5.73
CA PHE A 206 16.77 -14.87 -5.84
C PHE A 206 18.25 -15.17 -5.56
N LEU A 207 19.10 -15.10 -6.59
CA LEU A 207 20.54 -15.41 -6.48
C LEU A 207 20.82 -16.80 -5.85
N GLY A 208 19.95 -17.79 -6.12
CA GLY A 208 20.04 -19.13 -5.56
C GLY A 208 19.33 -19.33 -4.22
N ILE A 209 18.87 -18.27 -3.56
CA ILE A 209 18.12 -18.34 -2.30
C ILE A 209 16.62 -18.49 -2.60
N PRO A 210 15.92 -19.50 -2.04
CA PRO A 210 14.49 -19.65 -2.26
C PRO A 210 13.72 -18.47 -1.68
N VAL A 211 12.78 -17.91 -2.46
CA VAL A 211 11.94 -16.79 -2.03
C VAL A 211 10.49 -17.24 -1.97
N THR A 212 9.84 -16.98 -0.83
CA THR A 212 8.41 -17.13 -0.67
C THR A 212 7.74 -15.80 -0.95
N PHE A 213 6.99 -15.71 -2.05
CA PHE A 213 6.20 -14.52 -2.34
C PHE A 213 4.97 -14.45 -1.45
N ILE A 214 4.67 -13.23 -1.00
CA ILE A 214 3.47 -12.90 -0.24
C ILE A 214 2.88 -11.63 -0.86
N ASN A 215 1.56 -11.49 -0.83
CA ASN A 215 0.93 -10.24 -1.20
C ASN A 215 1.14 -9.20 -0.10
N TYR A 216 1.92 -8.16 -0.41
CA TYR A 216 2.22 -7.06 0.51
C TYR A 216 1.25 -5.87 0.36
N SER A 217 0.26 -5.96 -0.54
CA SER A 217 -0.77 -4.92 -0.67
C SER A 217 -1.54 -4.82 0.64
N SER A 218 -1.87 -3.60 1.05
CA SER A 218 -2.49 -3.30 2.35
C SER A 218 -1.64 -3.64 3.60
N SER A 219 -0.40 -4.09 3.46
CA SER A 219 0.47 -4.40 4.62
C SER A 219 1.12 -3.13 5.20
N VAL A 220 1.17 -3.04 6.53
CA VAL A 220 1.64 -1.85 7.24
C VAL A 220 3.04 -2.05 7.81
N ILE A 221 3.22 -3.14 8.55
CA ILE A 221 4.45 -3.38 9.32
C ILE A 221 5.67 -3.64 8.42
N PRO A 222 5.58 -4.46 7.35
CA PRO A 222 6.70 -4.70 6.43
C PRO A 222 7.38 -3.42 5.95
N ILE A 223 6.57 -2.45 5.50
CA ILE A 223 7.11 -1.21 4.94
C ILE A 223 7.69 -0.27 6.01
N ILE A 224 7.12 -0.24 7.22
CA ILE A 224 7.66 0.58 8.32
C ILE A 224 9.04 0.05 8.70
N LEU A 225 9.19 -1.27 8.84
CA LEU A 225 10.47 -1.90 9.13
C LEU A 225 11.48 -1.68 7.99
N ALA A 226 11.05 -1.87 6.73
CA ALA A 226 11.92 -1.62 5.57
C ALA A 226 12.37 -0.15 5.50
N SER A 227 11.47 0.80 5.79
CA SER A 227 11.79 2.23 5.83
C SER A 227 12.77 2.57 6.95
N TRP A 228 12.62 1.94 8.13
CA TRP A 228 13.56 2.09 9.24
C TRP A 228 14.97 1.59 8.87
N VAL A 229 15.07 0.38 8.28
CA VAL A 229 16.35 -0.18 7.79
C VAL A 229 16.93 0.70 6.69
N CYS A 230 16.10 1.20 5.78
CA CYS A 230 16.51 2.13 4.73
C CYS A 230 17.11 3.42 5.31
N CYS A 231 16.44 4.06 6.27
CA CYS A 231 16.94 5.29 6.90
C CYS A 231 18.26 5.04 7.65
N TRP A 232 18.39 3.88 8.30
CA TRP A 232 19.65 3.48 8.94
C TRP A 232 20.77 3.28 7.92
N LEU A 233 20.50 2.56 6.82
CA LEU A 233 21.46 2.29 5.77
C LEU A 233 21.87 3.56 5.00
N GLU A 234 20.92 4.45 4.73
CA GLU A 234 21.16 5.74 4.07
C GLU A 234 22.13 6.61 4.87
N ARG A 235 21.94 6.69 6.19
CA ARG A 235 22.87 7.42 7.09
C ARG A 235 24.28 6.84 7.06
N LYS A 236 24.40 5.51 7.04
CA LYS A 236 25.70 4.82 6.94
C LYS A 236 26.35 5.03 5.57
N SER A 237 25.58 4.93 4.49
CA SER A 237 26.04 5.15 3.12
C SER A 237 26.51 6.59 2.90
N ASN A 238 25.76 7.58 3.39
CA ASN A 238 26.12 9.00 3.34
C ASN A 238 27.37 9.35 4.17
N ALA A 239 27.68 8.55 5.19
CA ALA A 239 28.91 8.69 5.97
C ALA A 239 30.13 8.07 5.28
N LEU A 240 29.95 6.98 4.52
CA LEU A 240 31.04 6.33 3.79
C LEU A 240 31.38 7.03 2.45
N LEU A 241 30.38 7.57 1.75
CA LEU A 241 30.56 8.04 0.37
C LEU A 241 31.10 9.48 0.29
N PRO A 242 31.96 9.80 -0.69
CA PRO A 242 32.36 11.18 -0.99
C PRO A 242 31.17 12.02 -1.46
N SER A 243 31.15 13.32 -1.12
CA SER A 243 30.02 14.24 -1.36
C SER A 243 29.53 14.28 -2.82
N SER A 244 30.39 14.06 -3.81
CA SER A 244 30.01 14.03 -5.23
C SER A 244 29.24 12.77 -5.65
N MET A 245 29.34 11.68 -4.90
CA MET A 245 28.71 10.38 -5.21
C MET A 245 27.42 10.15 -4.41
N LYS A 246 27.22 10.87 -3.29
CA LYS A 246 26.09 10.66 -2.36
C LYS A 246 24.73 10.71 -3.06
N ASN A 247 24.53 11.66 -3.97
CA ASN A 247 23.24 11.88 -4.63
C ASN A 247 22.75 10.71 -5.49
N PHE A 248 23.65 9.86 -6.00
CA PHE A 248 23.28 8.74 -6.87
C PHE A 248 23.51 7.39 -6.21
N PHE A 249 24.67 7.20 -5.57
CA PHE A 249 25.04 5.91 -5.00
C PHE A 249 24.31 5.62 -3.69
N SER A 250 24.02 6.64 -2.88
CA SER A 250 23.34 6.40 -1.60
C SER A 250 21.92 5.85 -1.79
N PRO A 251 21.05 6.46 -2.64
CA PRO A 251 19.75 5.87 -2.94
C PRO A 251 19.84 4.51 -3.64
N ALA A 252 20.79 4.34 -4.57
CA ALA A 252 20.95 3.07 -5.28
C ALA A 252 21.31 1.91 -4.35
N ILE A 253 22.24 2.12 -3.41
CA ILE A 253 22.63 1.11 -2.41
C ILE A 253 21.44 0.79 -1.50
N CYS A 254 20.70 1.81 -1.05
CA CYS A 254 19.52 1.60 -0.21
C CYS A 254 18.49 0.71 -0.90
N LEU A 255 18.14 1.01 -2.15
CA LEU A 255 17.19 0.19 -2.90
C LEU A 255 17.72 -1.21 -3.21
N ALA A 256 18.99 -1.32 -3.64
CA ALA A 256 19.61 -2.60 -3.99
C ALA A 256 19.71 -3.57 -2.82
N VAL A 257 19.82 -3.06 -1.59
CA VAL A 257 19.93 -3.89 -0.38
C VAL A 257 18.56 -4.09 0.27
N VAL A 258 17.81 -3.01 0.51
CA VAL A 258 16.58 -3.07 1.32
C VAL A 258 15.46 -3.79 0.59
N VAL A 259 15.30 -3.58 -0.72
CA VAL A 259 14.19 -4.22 -1.47
C VAL A 259 14.34 -5.75 -1.45
N PRO A 260 15.47 -6.35 -1.88
CA PRO A 260 15.63 -7.80 -1.80
C PRO A 260 15.58 -8.32 -0.36
N LEU A 261 16.21 -7.62 0.59
CA LEU A 261 16.18 -8.01 2.01
C LEU A 261 14.75 -8.10 2.54
N THR A 262 13.88 -7.16 2.15
CA THR A 262 12.48 -7.12 2.58
C THR A 262 11.74 -8.37 2.09
N PHE A 263 11.88 -8.75 0.82
CA PHE A 263 11.26 -9.96 0.29
C PHE A 263 11.85 -11.26 0.89
N LEU A 264 13.16 -11.29 1.09
CA LEU A 264 13.88 -12.49 1.56
C LEU A 264 13.65 -12.79 3.04
N VAL A 265 13.47 -11.74 3.86
CA VAL A 265 13.28 -11.89 5.31
C VAL A 265 11.80 -12.00 5.66
N ILE A 266 10.95 -11.16 5.07
CA ILE A 266 9.55 -11.08 5.51
C ILE A 266 8.76 -12.31 5.14
N GLY A 267 9.02 -12.91 3.97
CA GLY A 267 8.40 -14.16 3.56
C GLY A 267 8.55 -15.28 4.61
N PRO A 268 9.77 -15.74 4.91
CA PRO A 268 10.03 -16.77 5.91
C PRO A 268 9.53 -16.42 7.32
N VAL A 269 9.68 -15.16 7.74
CA VAL A 269 9.20 -14.70 9.06
C VAL A 269 7.68 -14.76 9.14
N ALA A 270 6.98 -14.33 8.09
CA ALA A 270 5.53 -14.38 8.02
C ALA A 270 5.03 -15.84 8.03
N THR A 271 5.63 -16.73 7.24
CA THR A 271 5.27 -18.14 7.23
C THR A 271 5.50 -18.79 8.61
N TRP A 272 6.64 -18.53 9.24
CA TRP A 272 6.95 -19.03 10.58
C TRP A 272 5.92 -18.55 11.62
N LEU A 273 5.58 -17.26 11.59
CA LEU A 273 4.59 -16.69 12.50
C LEU A 273 3.18 -17.22 12.23
N SER A 274 2.82 -17.45 10.97
CA SER A 274 1.56 -18.08 10.58
C SER A 274 1.46 -19.53 11.06
N HIS A 275 2.54 -20.32 11.01
CA HIS A 275 2.56 -21.65 11.62
C HIS A 275 2.34 -21.60 13.14
N LEU A 276 2.96 -20.64 13.82
CA LEU A 276 2.78 -20.45 15.26
C LEU A 276 1.32 -20.13 15.59
N LEU A 277 0.70 -19.23 14.83
CA LEU A 277 -0.72 -18.88 14.96
C LEU A 277 -1.65 -20.06 14.65
N ALA A 278 -1.36 -20.82 13.60
CA ALA A 278 -2.14 -21.99 13.22
C ALA A 278 -2.09 -23.08 14.31
N ASN A 279 -0.90 -23.36 14.86
CA ASN A 279 -0.73 -24.32 15.95
C ASN A 279 -1.43 -23.86 17.23
N GLY A 280 -1.32 -22.56 17.56
CA GLY A 280 -2.04 -21.96 18.69
C GLY A 280 -3.56 -22.03 18.52
N TYR A 281 -4.06 -21.78 17.30
CA TYR A 281 -5.47 -21.92 16.98
C TYR A 281 -5.94 -23.37 17.12
N GLN A 282 -5.19 -24.35 16.58
CA GLN A 282 -5.53 -25.77 16.70
C GLN A 282 -5.58 -26.23 18.16
N PHE A 283 -4.64 -25.75 18.99
CA PHE A 283 -4.65 -26.00 20.42
C PHE A 283 -5.95 -25.47 21.04
N ILE A 284 -6.29 -24.19 20.85
CA ILE A 284 -7.51 -23.60 21.41
C ILE A 284 -8.77 -24.29 20.85
N TYR A 285 -8.77 -24.66 19.57
CA TYR A 285 -9.90 -25.34 18.92
C TYR A 285 -10.16 -26.72 19.51
N ALA A 286 -9.11 -27.48 19.83
CA ALA A 286 -9.23 -28.78 20.48
C ALA A 286 -9.79 -28.68 21.92
N PHE A 287 -9.47 -27.61 22.66
CA PHE A 287 -9.99 -27.39 24.01
C PHE A 287 -11.39 -26.77 24.04
N ALA A 288 -11.64 -25.76 23.20
CA ALA A 288 -12.89 -24.99 23.18
C ALA A 288 -13.12 -24.33 21.80
N PRO A 289 -13.90 -24.96 20.90
CA PRO A 289 -14.16 -24.44 19.56
C PRO A 289 -14.79 -23.04 19.52
N TRP A 290 -15.68 -22.72 20.47
CA TRP A 290 -16.30 -21.40 20.57
C TRP A 290 -15.29 -20.31 20.96
N LEU A 291 -14.31 -20.65 21.81
CA LEU A 291 -13.24 -19.74 22.21
C LEU A 291 -12.24 -19.54 21.08
N ALA A 292 -11.94 -20.59 20.32
CA ALA A 292 -11.08 -20.50 19.13
C ALA A 292 -11.65 -19.52 18.09
N GLY A 293 -12.96 -19.57 17.85
CA GLY A 293 -13.64 -18.60 16.98
C GLY A 293 -13.56 -17.16 17.51
N ALA A 294 -13.76 -16.97 18.82
CA ALA A 294 -13.66 -15.65 19.45
C ALA A 294 -12.23 -15.06 19.40
N VAL A 295 -11.22 -15.87 19.71
CA VAL A 295 -9.80 -15.46 19.67
C VAL A 295 -9.36 -15.16 18.24
N LEU A 296 -9.73 -15.99 17.27
CA LEU A 296 -9.41 -15.77 15.87
C LEU A 296 -10.07 -14.50 15.34
N GLY A 297 -11.36 -14.28 15.65
CA GLY A 297 -12.07 -13.06 15.26
C GLY A 297 -11.43 -11.80 15.84
N ALA A 298 -10.98 -11.84 17.10
CA ALA A 298 -10.27 -10.72 17.73
C ALA A 298 -8.88 -10.49 17.13
N MET A 299 -8.14 -11.55 16.83
CA MET A 299 -6.78 -11.47 16.27
C MET A 299 -6.75 -11.22 14.76
N TRP A 300 -7.84 -11.46 14.04
CA TRP A 300 -7.90 -11.34 12.58
C TRP A 300 -7.39 -9.98 12.10
N GLN A 301 -7.84 -8.91 12.75
CA GLN A 301 -7.47 -7.56 12.33
C GLN A 301 -5.99 -7.26 12.55
N VAL A 302 -5.40 -7.83 13.60
CA VAL A 302 -3.95 -7.77 13.81
C VAL A 302 -3.25 -8.54 12.68
N CYS A 303 -3.67 -9.77 12.38
CA CYS A 303 -3.10 -10.57 11.28
C CYS A 303 -3.19 -9.88 9.91
N VAL A 304 -4.25 -9.11 9.65
CA VAL A 304 -4.40 -8.32 8.42
C VAL A 304 -3.36 -7.20 8.36
N ILE A 305 -3.17 -6.44 9.44
CA ILE A 305 -2.19 -5.34 9.52
C ILE A 305 -0.75 -5.84 9.30
N PHE A 306 -0.43 -7.01 9.86
CA PHE A 306 0.87 -7.65 9.69
C PHE A 306 1.02 -8.43 8.37
N GLY A 307 -0.04 -8.54 7.55
CA GLY A 307 -0.03 -9.29 6.29
C GLY A 307 0.02 -10.82 6.45
N LEU A 308 -0.12 -11.34 7.67
CA LEU A 308 0.03 -12.77 8.00
C LEU A 308 -1.12 -13.63 7.46
N HIS A 309 -2.27 -13.01 7.19
CA HIS A 309 -3.42 -13.68 6.58
C HIS A 309 -3.12 -14.29 5.20
N TRP A 310 -2.20 -13.70 4.43
CA TRP A 310 -1.72 -14.27 3.17
C TRP A 310 -0.71 -15.42 3.40
N GLY A 311 0.15 -15.29 4.40
CA GLY A 311 1.13 -16.33 4.77
C GLY A 311 0.48 -17.61 5.28
N ALA A 312 -0.74 -17.53 5.84
CA ALA A 312 -1.51 -18.70 6.26
C ALA A 312 -1.92 -19.61 5.09
N GLY A 313 -2.12 -19.07 3.88
CA GLY A 313 -2.45 -19.88 2.70
C GLY A 313 -1.28 -20.71 2.17
N ALA A 314 -0.04 -20.22 2.30
CA ALA A 314 1.16 -20.96 1.94
C ALA A 314 1.43 -22.17 2.86
N VAL A 315 0.91 -22.12 4.09
CA VAL A 315 1.01 -23.20 5.09
C VAL A 315 0.05 -24.36 4.79
N ASP A 316 -1.14 -24.06 4.25
CA ASP A 316 -2.19 -25.06 3.96
C ASP A 316 -1.81 -26.01 2.79
N ASP A 317 -0.86 -25.63 1.93
CA ASP A 317 -0.37 -26.49 0.83
C ASP A 317 0.63 -27.56 1.33
N GLN A 318 1.27 -27.34 2.48
CA GLN A 318 2.27 -28.25 3.06
C GLN A 318 1.70 -29.20 4.13
N GLN A 319 0.57 -28.85 4.75
CA GLN A 319 -0.12 -29.69 5.72
C GLN A 319 -1.51 -30.01 5.17
N HIS A 320 -1.73 -31.29 4.81
CA HIS A 320 -2.99 -31.88 4.32
C HIS A 320 -4.21 -31.75 5.26
N ASP A 321 -4.21 -30.82 6.21
CA ASP A 321 -5.28 -30.57 7.15
C ASP A 321 -5.91 -29.20 6.87
N GLY A 322 -6.90 -29.19 5.97
CA GLY A 322 -7.60 -27.99 5.49
C GLY A 322 -8.45 -27.28 6.54
N ALA A 323 -7.85 -26.81 7.62
CA ALA A 323 -8.47 -25.99 8.65
C ALA A 323 -8.58 -24.53 8.21
N TRP A 324 -7.58 -24.01 7.49
CA TRP A 324 -7.60 -22.65 6.95
C TRP A 324 -8.48 -22.52 5.71
N SER A 325 -8.45 -23.48 4.79
CA SER A 325 -9.41 -23.59 3.69
C SER A 325 -10.87 -23.65 4.17
N ARG A 326 -11.15 -24.32 5.31
CA ARG A 326 -12.47 -24.29 5.96
C ARG A 326 -12.81 -22.91 6.55
N LEU A 327 -11.85 -22.17 7.08
CA LEU A 327 -12.03 -20.79 7.59
C LEU A 327 -12.21 -19.77 6.45
N HIS A 328 -11.45 -19.91 5.36
CA HIS A 328 -11.54 -19.04 4.18
C HIS A 328 -12.89 -19.25 3.46
N ALA A 329 -13.37 -20.49 3.36
CA ALA A 329 -14.70 -20.81 2.85
C ALA A 329 -15.85 -20.31 3.75
N ALA A 330 -15.61 -20.14 5.06
CA ALA A 330 -16.59 -19.59 5.99
C ALA A 330 -16.70 -18.06 5.90
N TYR A 331 -15.61 -17.35 5.59
CA TYR A 331 -15.59 -15.88 5.45
C TYR A 331 -15.80 -15.38 4.01
N TYR A 332 -15.35 -16.15 3.02
CA TYR A 332 -15.57 -15.93 1.58
C TYR A 332 -16.16 -17.20 0.98
N PRO A 333 -17.49 -17.40 1.09
CA PRO A 333 -18.11 -18.54 0.44
C PRO A 333 -17.88 -18.41 -1.08
N PRO A 334 -17.38 -19.45 -1.75
CA PRO A 334 -17.34 -19.46 -3.21
C PRO A 334 -18.77 -19.25 -3.71
N GLY A 335 -18.92 -18.36 -4.71
CA GLY A 335 -20.20 -18.12 -5.37
C GLY A 335 -20.86 -19.45 -5.71
N GLY A 336 -22.11 -19.62 -5.27
CA GLY A 336 -22.75 -20.90 -5.05
C GLY A 336 -22.51 -21.95 -6.14
N ASP A 337 -22.12 -23.15 -5.69
CA ASP A 337 -22.19 -24.36 -6.49
C ASP A 337 -23.62 -24.59 -6.97
N CYS A 338 -23.79 -24.61 -8.30
CA CYS A 338 -25.00 -25.12 -8.94
C CYS A 338 -25.19 -26.60 -8.57
N PRO A 339 -26.39 -27.02 -8.13
CA PRO A 339 -26.62 -28.39 -7.71
C PRO A 339 -26.72 -29.31 -8.94
N GLY A 340 -25.67 -30.08 -9.22
CA GLY A 340 -25.67 -31.07 -10.28
C GLY A 340 -24.32 -31.78 -10.38
N GLY A 341 -24.16 -32.89 -9.65
CA GLY A 341 -22.87 -33.55 -9.46
C GLY A 341 -22.19 -34.09 -10.73
N ARG A 342 -20.87 -33.88 -10.80
CA ARG A 342 -19.84 -34.93 -10.88
C ARG A 342 -18.46 -34.25 -10.93
N ARG A 343 -17.53 -34.74 -10.10
CA ARG A 343 -16.11 -34.32 -10.09
C ARG A 343 -15.55 -34.35 -11.53
N ALA A 344 -15.37 -33.19 -12.14
CA ALA A 344 -14.65 -33.08 -13.40
C ALA A 344 -13.15 -33.07 -13.09
N ARG A 345 -12.48 -34.19 -13.39
CA ARG A 345 -11.02 -34.26 -13.47
C ARG A 345 -10.57 -33.24 -14.53
N TYR A 346 -9.76 -32.27 -14.14
CA TYR A 346 -9.13 -31.33 -15.07
C TYR A 346 -8.08 -32.09 -15.90
N PHE A 347 -8.35 -32.26 -17.19
CA PHE A 347 -7.33 -32.55 -18.22
C PHE A 347 -6.79 -31.20 -18.74
N PRO A 348 -5.48 -31.09 -19.07
CA PRO A 348 -4.89 -29.82 -19.48
C PRO A 348 -5.21 -29.55 -20.95
N ARG A 349 -5.65 -28.33 -21.29
CA ARG A 349 -5.75 -27.86 -22.68
C ARG A 349 -4.69 -26.80 -22.97
N HIS A 350 -3.71 -27.20 -23.79
CA HIS A 350 -2.88 -26.30 -24.59
C HIS A 350 -3.70 -25.60 -25.70
N PRO A 351 -3.19 -24.52 -26.32
CA PRO A 351 -3.98 -23.57 -27.08
C PRO A 351 -4.09 -23.98 -28.56
N ARG A 352 -5.31 -24.06 -29.08
CA ARG A 352 -5.69 -23.91 -30.50
C ARG A 352 -7.20 -24.12 -30.60
N CYS A 353 -7.94 -23.05 -30.95
CA CYS A 353 -9.16 -23.04 -31.77
C CYS A 353 -9.86 -21.69 -31.62
N ALA A 354 -9.68 -20.82 -32.62
CA ALA A 354 -10.59 -19.73 -32.91
C ALA A 354 -11.85 -20.27 -33.61
N PRO A 355 -13.00 -19.59 -33.55
CA PRO A 355 -13.99 -19.68 -34.61
C PRO A 355 -14.07 -18.38 -35.41
N ALA A 356 -13.89 -18.53 -36.71
CA ALA A 356 -14.30 -17.59 -37.74
C ALA A 356 -15.83 -17.50 -37.79
N GLY A 357 -16.36 -16.32 -38.14
CA GLY A 357 -17.79 -16.16 -38.44
C GLY A 357 -18.30 -14.74 -38.26
N ALA A 358 -17.90 -13.83 -39.16
CA ALA A 358 -18.53 -12.53 -39.31
C ALA A 358 -19.95 -12.68 -39.92
N GLY A 359 -20.91 -11.88 -39.43
CA GLY A 359 -22.07 -11.47 -40.21
C GLY A 359 -23.44 -11.81 -39.61
N ARG A 360 -24.02 -10.85 -38.87
CA ARG A 360 -25.36 -10.29 -39.15
C ARG A 360 -25.69 -9.15 -38.18
N PHE A 361 -25.66 -7.95 -38.75
CA PHE A 361 -26.19 -6.72 -38.21
C PHE A 361 -27.71 -6.65 -38.52
N ARG A 362 -28.47 -6.04 -37.59
CA ARG A 362 -29.84 -5.47 -37.72
C ARG A 362 -31.07 -6.35 -37.40
N LEU A 363 -32.05 -5.65 -36.79
CA LEU A 363 -33.43 -6.01 -36.41
C LEU A 363 -33.51 -6.65 -35.01
N LEU A 364 -34.13 -6.09 -33.97
CA LEU A 364 -35.19 -5.10 -33.84
C LEU A 364 -35.03 -4.28 -32.54
N ARG A 365 -35.03 -2.95 -32.66
CA ARG A 365 -35.54 -2.03 -31.63
C ARG A 365 -36.91 -1.58 -32.08
N ARG A 366 -37.98 -1.96 -31.37
CA ARG A 366 -39.24 -1.19 -31.19
C ARG A 366 -40.28 -2.02 -30.43
N ALA A 367 -40.45 -1.73 -29.15
CA ALA A 367 -41.76 -1.61 -28.50
C ALA A 367 -41.55 -1.07 -27.07
N VAL A 368 -41.93 0.18 -26.87
CA VAL A 368 -41.99 0.91 -25.60
C VAL A 368 -43.46 1.24 -25.38
N ARG A 369 -43.91 1.21 -24.10
CA ARG A 369 -45.23 1.57 -23.51
C ARG A 369 -46.26 0.43 -23.46
N HIS A 370 -47.07 0.22 -22.42
CA HIS A 370 -47.47 0.97 -21.21
C HIS A 370 -48.14 -0.04 -20.23
N HIS A 371 -47.86 -0.03 -18.92
CA HIS A 371 -48.83 0.21 -17.81
C HIS A 371 -48.25 -0.03 -16.40
N ARG A 372 -48.76 0.76 -15.45
CA ARG A 372 -48.35 1.03 -14.06
C ARG A 372 -48.95 0.08 -13.01
N ALA A 373 -48.39 0.22 -11.80
CA ALA A 373 -48.90 -0.07 -10.43
C ALA A 373 -48.39 -1.40 -9.85
N GLY A 374 -47.83 -1.53 -8.64
CA GLY A 374 -47.81 -0.68 -7.44
C GLY A 374 -48.18 -1.57 -6.22
N TYR A 375 -47.52 -1.37 -5.07
CA TYR A 375 -47.60 -2.07 -3.75
C TYR A 375 -46.71 -3.33 -3.61
N LEU A 376 -45.69 -3.38 -2.72
CA LEU A 376 -45.51 -3.21 -1.26
C LEU A 376 -45.29 -4.59 -0.61
N TRP A 377 -44.17 -4.69 0.11
CA TRP A 377 -43.57 -5.84 0.83
C TRP A 377 -44.53 -6.52 1.85
N PRO A 378 -44.27 -7.78 2.28
CA PRO A 378 -43.44 -7.96 3.48
C PRO A 378 -42.51 -9.20 3.51
N ASP A 379 -41.33 -8.91 4.06
CA ASP A 379 -40.54 -9.56 5.10
C ASP A 379 -40.41 -11.08 5.22
N SER A 380 -39.13 -11.45 5.31
CA SER A 380 -38.55 -12.37 6.29
C SER A 380 -38.89 -13.87 6.25
N ALA A 381 -37.84 -14.64 5.99
CA ALA A 381 -37.45 -15.85 6.72
C ALA A 381 -38.55 -16.89 7.04
N ALA A 382 -38.69 -17.90 6.17
CA ALA A 382 -39.00 -19.27 6.60
C ALA A 382 -38.69 -20.30 5.50
N ALA A 383 -37.75 -21.20 5.82
CA ALA A 383 -37.65 -22.61 5.43
C ALA A 383 -37.82 -23.06 3.95
N PRO A 384 -36.85 -23.82 3.40
CA PRO A 384 -36.96 -24.47 2.09
C PRO A 384 -37.71 -25.81 2.22
N SER A 385 -38.98 -25.87 1.83
CA SER A 385 -39.70 -27.15 1.73
C SER A 385 -40.71 -27.25 0.57
N VAL A 386 -40.55 -26.45 -0.49
CA VAL A 386 -41.52 -26.43 -1.62
C VAL A 386 -40.87 -26.54 -3.01
N TYR A 387 -39.62 -27.03 -3.11
CA TYR A 387 -38.99 -27.35 -4.41
C TYR A 387 -38.94 -28.87 -4.74
N LEU A 388 -39.86 -29.65 -4.16
CA LEU A 388 -39.96 -31.10 -4.38
C LEU A 388 -41.30 -31.54 -5.00
N ARG A 389 -41.97 -30.67 -5.78
CA ARG A 389 -43.27 -31.03 -6.37
C ARG A 389 -43.54 -30.47 -7.77
N LEU A 390 -42.54 -30.48 -8.66
CA LEU A 390 -42.74 -30.26 -10.11
C LEU A 390 -41.96 -31.26 -11.01
N CYS A 391 -41.59 -32.43 -10.50
CA CYS A 391 -41.03 -33.54 -11.29
C CYS A 391 -41.90 -34.81 -11.23
N ARG A 392 -43.22 -34.66 -11.29
CA ARG A 392 -44.17 -35.77 -11.46
C ARG A 392 -45.34 -35.35 -12.34
N ARG A 393 -45.24 -35.61 -13.66
CA ARG A 393 -46.29 -36.21 -14.54
C ARG A 393 -46.05 -35.89 -16.03
N GLY A 394 -46.03 -36.96 -16.84
CA GLY A 394 -46.32 -37.01 -18.29
C GLY A 394 -45.13 -36.63 -19.19
N ASP A 395 -44.33 -37.55 -19.71
CA ASP A 395 -44.62 -38.55 -20.77
C ASP A 395 -45.04 -37.90 -22.10
N TRP A 396 -44.14 -37.85 -23.09
CA TRP A 396 -44.42 -38.09 -24.51
C TRP A 396 -43.11 -38.38 -25.28
N ARG A 397 -43.22 -39.41 -26.12
CA ARG A 397 -42.22 -40.13 -26.91
C ARG A 397 -41.70 -39.33 -28.11
N GLY A 398 -40.50 -39.71 -28.57
CA GLY A 398 -40.27 -40.14 -29.96
C GLY A 398 -39.94 -39.10 -31.04
N ASP A 399 -38.74 -39.28 -31.62
CA ASP A 399 -38.39 -39.12 -33.04
C ASP A 399 -38.35 -37.71 -33.68
N HIS A 400 -37.14 -37.18 -33.90
CA HIS A 400 -36.45 -37.24 -35.21
C HIS A 400 -35.20 -36.36 -35.25
N CYS A 401 -34.11 -36.95 -35.76
CA CYS A 401 -32.95 -36.25 -36.32
C CYS A 401 -33.35 -35.33 -37.47
N LEU A 402 -32.73 -34.15 -37.53
CA LEU A 402 -31.98 -33.60 -38.68
C LEU A 402 -31.15 -32.39 -38.24
#